data_AF-A0A944FMU3-F1
#
_entry.id   AF-A0A944FMU3-F1
#
_cell.length_a   1.000
_cell.length_b   1.000
_cell.length_c   1.000
_cell.angle_alpha   90.00
_cell.angle_beta   90.00
_cell.angle_gamma   90.00
#
_symmetry.space_group_name_H-M   'P 1'
#
loop_
_entity.id
_entity.type
_entity.pdbx_description
1 polymer ?
#
loop_
_entity_poly.entity_id
_entity_poly.type
_entity_poly.pdbx_seq_one_letter_code
_entity_poly.pdbx_strand_id
1 'polypeptide(L)'
;IELHRMKSKLRMTTVAPYYINTGMFDGVQSRIFPILDPVKTSRKIIRAIERNVDFRGIPWSFHFIRFWQGVLPTAVFDWFFGDVFGIYHTMDNFTGRK
;
A
#
# COMPACT_ATOMS: atom_id res chain seq x y z
N ILE A 1 6.48 7.31 19.15
CA ILE A 1 6.01 7.50 20.55
C ILE A 1 6.94 8.43 21.32
N GLU A 2 8.26 8.20 21.30
CA GLU A 2 9.25 9.01 22.04
C GLU A 2 9.22 10.50 21.65
N LEU A 3 9.29 10.84 20.36
CA LEU A 3 9.22 12.22 19.87
C LEU A 3 7.95 12.97 20.30
N HIS A 4 6.83 12.25 20.37
CA HIS A 4 5.55 12.80 20.83
C HIS A 4 5.61 13.13 22.33
N ARG A 5 6.17 12.23 23.15
CA ARG A 5 6.37 12.47 24.59
C ARG A 5 7.31 13.65 24.85
N MET A 6 8.32 13.83 24.00
CA MET A 6 9.26 14.96 24.06
C MET A 6 8.67 16.29 23.57
N LYS A 7 7.41 16.33 23.12
CA LYS A 7 6.77 17.50 22.48
C LYS A 7 7.63 18.08 21.34
N SER A 8 8.33 17.21 20.62
CA SER A 8 9.19 17.63 19.51
C SER A 8 8.36 18.24 18.38
N LYS A 9 8.92 19.24 17.70
CA LYS A 9 8.33 19.80 16.46
C LYS A 9 8.58 18.90 15.25
N LEU A 10 9.44 17.88 15.36
CA LEU A 10 9.68 16.89 14.31
C LEU A 10 8.44 16.01 14.13
N ARG A 11 8.01 15.92 12.87
CA ARG A 11 6.90 15.07 12.42
C ARG A 11 7.44 13.98 11.50
N MET A 12 6.83 12.81 11.56
CA MET A 12 7.16 11.69 10.68
C MET A 12 5.90 11.22 9.96
N THR A 13 6.04 10.89 8.69
CA THR A 13 4.95 10.35 7.87
C THR A 13 5.42 9.05 7.24
N THR A 14 4.79 7.95 7.62
CA THR A 14 5.02 6.65 6.99
C THR A 14 4.04 6.46 5.85
N VAL A 15 4.55 6.15 4.65
CA VAL A 15 3.72 5.88 3.47
C VAL A 15 3.86 4.41 3.09
N ALA A 16 2.72 3.74 2.89
CA ALA A 16 2.65 2.39 2.35
C ALA A 16 1.91 2.42 1.00
N PRO A 17 2.61 2.69 -0.11
CA PRO A 17 2.01 2.61 -1.44
C PRO A 17 1.96 1.15 -1.92
N TYR A 18 0.93 0.83 -2.68
CA TYR A 18 0.85 -0.37 -3.52
C TYR A 18 1.79 -0.23 -4.73
N TYR A 19 1.78 -1.18 -5.67
CA TYR A 19 2.62 -1.13 -6.86
C TYR A 19 2.47 0.20 -7.60
N ILE A 20 3.61 0.85 -7.85
CA ILE A 20 3.70 2.10 -8.60
C ILE A 20 4.37 1.78 -9.93
N ASN A 21 3.80 2.29 -11.03
CA ASN A 21 4.35 2.12 -12.35
C ASN A 21 5.57 3.03 -12.58
N THR A 22 6.70 2.67 -11.96
CA THR A 22 7.99 3.38 -12.07
C THR A 22 8.95 2.71 -13.07
N GLY A 23 8.53 1.63 -13.75
CA GLY A 23 9.42 0.73 -14.49
C GLY A 23 10.10 -0.33 -13.64
N MET A 24 10.07 -0.21 -12.29
CA MET A 24 10.66 -1.20 -11.38
C MET A 24 9.83 -2.51 -11.33
N PHE A 25 8.52 -2.41 -11.53
CA PHE A 25 7.53 -3.47 -11.33
C PHE A 25 6.86 -3.92 -12.63
N ASP A 26 7.58 -3.85 -13.75
CA ASP A 26 7.04 -4.20 -15.06
C ASP A 26 6.63 -5.68 -15.11
N GLY A 27 5.45 -5.95 -15.66
CA GLY A 27 4.83 -7.28 -15.71
C GLY A 27 3.92 -7.62 -14.52
N VAL A 28 3.90 -6.81 -13.45
CA VAL A 28 2.93 -7.00 -12.35
C VAL A 28 1.51 -6.78 -12.87
N GLN A 29 0.61 -7.71 -12.59
CA GLN A 29 -0.81 -7.63 -12.96
C GLN A 29 -1.66 -7.62 -11.70
N SER A 30 -2.36 -6.52 -11.45
CA SER A 30 -3.24 -6.41 -10.29
C SER A 30 -4.69 -6.37 -10.72
N ARG A 31 -5.46 -7.42 -10.38
CA ARG A 31 -6.86 -7.59 -10.78
C ARG A 31 -7.83 -6.75 -9.95
N ILE A 32 -7.44 -6.38 -8.73
CA ILE A 32 -8.31 -5.72 -7.74
C ILE A 32 -8.03 -4.22 -7.67
N PHE A 33 -6.75 -3.84 -7.58
CA PHE A 33 -6.35 -2.44 -7.49
C PHE A 33 -5.58 -2.03 -8.74
N PRO A 34 -5.87 -0.84 -9.29
CA PRO A 34 -5.06 -0.32 -10.37
C PRO A 34 -3.62 -0.06 -9.87
N ILE A 35 -2.65 -0.35 -10.73
CA ILE A 35 -1.26 0.06 -10.52
C ILE A 35 -1.24 1.58 -10.42
N LEU A 36 -0.51 2.10 -9.44
CA LEU A 36 -0.51 3.51 -9.12
C LEU A 36 0.36 4.31 -10.11
N ASP A 37 -0.17 5.45 -10.55
CA ASP A 37 0.59 6.42 -11.33
C ASP A 37 1.64 7.12 -10.43
N PRO A 38 2.91 7.24 -10.88
CA PRO A 38 3.99 7.79 -10.06
C PRO A 38 3.79 9.27 -9.71
N VAL A 39 3.31 10.09 -10.65
CA VAL A 39 3.14 11.54 -10.44
C VAL A 39 1.97 11.83 -9.49
N LYS A 40 0.86 11.11 -9.63
CA LYS A 40 -0.28 11.21 -8.71
C LYS A 40 0.08 10.71 -7.32
N THR A 41 0.89 9.64 -7.24
CA THR A 41 1.29 9.04 -5.97
C THR A 41 2.27 9.94 -5.22
N SER A 42 3.29 10.50 -5.90
CA SER A 42 4.23 11.45 -5.30
C SER A 42 3.50 12.69 -4.77
N ARG A 43 2.55 13.24 -5.52
CA ARG A 43 1.71 14.37 -5.05
C ARG A 43 0.90 14.02 -3.79
N LYS A 44 0.36 12.79 -3.71
CA LYS A 44 -0.35 12.32 -2.50
C LYS A 44 0.60 12.19 -1.30
N ILE A 45 1.83 11.74 -1.52
CA ILE A 45 2.86 11.63 -0.49
C ILE A 45 3.22 13.00 0.05
N ILE A 46 3.53 13.96 -0.83
CA ILE A 46 3.86 15.35 -0.44
C ILE A 46 2.71 15.96 0.37
N ARG A 47 1.46 15.82 -0.10
CA ARG A 47 0.28 16.30 0.65
C ARG A 47 0.10 15.63 2.01
N ALA A 48 0.49 14.38 2.18
CA ALA A 48 0.43 13.69 3.46
C ALA A 48 1.46 14.26 4.45
N ILE A 49 2.66 14.57 3.95
CA ILE A 49 3.73 15.22 4.70
C ILE A 49 3.28 16.63 5.13
N GLU A 50 2.78 17.46 4.21
CA GLU A 50 2.28 18.81 4.49
C GLU A 50 1.17 18.84 5.56
N ARG A 51 0.35 17.78 5.59
CA ARG A 51 -0.76 17.63 6.54
C ARG A 51 -0.36 16.96 7.86
N ASN A 52 0.92 16.65 8.05
CA ASN A 52 1.41 15.92 9.23
C ASN A 52 0.65 14.62 9.50
N VAL A 53 0.35 13.86 8.44
CA VAL A 53 -0.31 12.57 8.55
C VAL A 53 0.72 11.53 9.01
N ASP A 54 0.49 10.86 10.13
CA ASP A 54 1.44 9.89 10.67
C ASP A 54 1.57 8.64 9.77
N PHE A 55 0.47 8.14 9.20
CA PHE A 55 0.46 6.97 8.30
C PHE A 55 -0.46 7.14 7.10
N ARG A 56 0.02 6.81 5.90
CA ARG A 56 -0.74 6.90 4.64
C ARG A 56 -0.58 5.66 3.77
N GLY A 57 -1.60 4.79 3.80
CA GLY A 57 -1.78 3.73 2.79
C GLY A 57 -2.33 4.27 1.46
N ILE A 58 -1.76 3.83 0.34
CA ILE A 58 -2.21 4.20 -1.02
C ILE A 58 -2.34 2.91 -1.85
N PRO A 59 -3.51 2.60 -2.45
CA PRO A 59 -4.78 3.30 -2.32
C PRO A 59 -5.38 3.15 -0.92
N TRP A 60 -6.32 4.03 -0.53
CA TRP A 60 -6.96 3.95 0.79
C TRP A 60 -7.73 2.65 1.00
N SER A 61 -8.20 2.01 -0.07
CA SER A 61 -8.81 0.68 -0.05
C SER A 61 -7.88 -0.41 0.53
N PHE A 62 -6.56 -0.21 0.57
CA PHE A 62 -5.64 -1.11 1.27
C PHE A 62 -5.99 -1.25 2.77
N HIS A 63 -6.50 -0.19 3.40
CA HIS A 63 -6.94 -0.25 4.80
C HIS A 63 -8.12 -1.19 5.01
N PHE A 64 -8.98 -1.35 4.00
CA PHE A 64 -10.11 -2.29 4.05
C PHE A 64 -9.61 -3.73 4.12
N ILE A 65 -8.63 -4.09 3.28
CA ILE A 65 -8.03 -5.43 3.32
C ILE A 65 -7.36 -5.67 4.66
N ARG A 66 -6.58 -4.69 5.15
CA ARG A 66 -5.90 -4.80 6.44
C ARG A 66 -6.88 -4.97 7.61
N PHE A 67 -8.04 -4.31 7.53
CA PHE A 67 -9.13 -4.50 8.49
C PHE A 67 -9.66 -5.93 8.47
N TRP A 68 -10.00 -6.46 7.29
CA TRP A 68 -10.49 -7.84 7.18
C TRP A 68 -9.45 -8.88 7.57
N GLN A 69 -8.16 -8.63 7.33
CA GLN A 69 -7.07 -9.48 7.80
C GLN A 69 -7.01 -9.56 9.33
N GLY A 70 -7.43 -8.50 10.04
CA GLY A 70 -7.49 -8.48 11.50
C GLY A 70 -8.77 -9.10 12.07
N VAL A 71 -9.87 -9.10 11.31
CA VAL A 71 -11.18 -9.60 11.76
C VAL A 71 -11.38 -11.08 11.45
N LEU A 72 -10.91 -11.56 10.30
CA LEU A 72 -11.14 -12.92 9.85
C LEU A 72 -10.02 -13.86 10.31
N PRO A 73 -10.34 -15.13 10.62
CA PRO A 73 -9.34 -16.18 10.70
C PRO A 73 -8.54 -16.26 9.39
N THR A 74 -7.24 -16.55 9.48
CA THR A 74 -6.32 -16.57 8.33
C THR A 74 -6.83 -17.44 7.19
N ALA A 75 -7.36 -18.63 7.46
CA ALA A 75 -7.89 -19.53 6.43
C ALA A 75 -9.06 -18.91 5.62
N VAL A 76 -9.94 -18.15 6.26
CA VAL A 76 -11.07 -17.48 5.59
C VAL A 76 -10.59 -16.28 4.79
N PHE A 77 -9.62 -15.54 5.34
CA PHE A 77 -9.00 -14.42 4.65
C PHE A 77 -8.25 -14.90 3.39
N ASP A 78 -7.44 -15.95 3.50
CA ASP A 78 -6.64 -16.48 2.39
C ASP A 78 -7.53 -17.04 1.28
N TRP A 79 -8.61 -17.76 1.62
CA TRP A 79 -9.57 -18.22 0.61
C TRP A 79 -10.25 -17.05 -0.12
N PHE A 80 -10.68 -16.02 0.60
CA PHE A 80 -11.41 -14.90 0.00
C PHE A 80 -10.47 -13.93 -0.75
N PHE A 81 -9.42 -13.46 -0.10
CA PHE A 81 -8.49 -12.47 -0.65
C PHE A 81 -7.37 -13.07 -1.49
N GLY A 82 -6.96 -14.30 -1.21
CA GLY A 82 -5.97 -15.03 -1.99
C GLY A 82 -6.56 -15.62 -3.26
N ASP A 83 -7.50 -16.57 -3.12
CA ASP A 83 -7.98 -17.36 -4.26
C ASP A 83 -8.99 -16.62 -5.13
N VAL A 84 -9.99 -15.97 -4.53
CA VAL A 84 -11.06 -15.28 -5.29
C VAL A 84 -10.58 -13.95 -5.85
N PHE A 85 -9.83 -13.22 -5.05
CA PHE A 85 -9.36 -11.87 -5.36
C PHE A 85 -8.00 -11.88 -6.08
N GLY A 86 -7.21 -12.95 -5.95
CA GLY A 86 -5.98 -13.14 -6.71
C GLY A 86 -4.82 -12.26 -6.26
N ILE A 87 -4.79 -11.83 -4.99
CA ILE A 87 -3.73 -10.92 -4.48
C ILE A 87 -2.35 -11.57 -4.59
N TYR A 88 -2.25 -12.89 -4.38
CA TYR A 88 -0.97 -13.61 -4.42
C TYR A 88 -0.43 -13.81 -5.84
N HIS A 89 -1.31 -13.83 -6.85
CA HIS A 89 -0.93 -14.06 -8.25
C HIS A 89 -0.44 -12.80 -8.98
N THR A 90 -0.41 -11.66 -8.30
CA THR A 90 -0.11 -10.38 -8.94
C THR A 90 1.33 -10.24 -9.43
N MET A 91 2.26 -11.05 -8.90
CA MET A 91 3.67 -11.06 -9.27
C MET A 91 4.07 -12.21 -10.20
N ASP A 92 3.14 -13.09 -10.59
CA ASP A 92 3.47 -14.29 -11.37
C ASP A 92 4.12 -13.98 -12.73
N ASN A 93 3.79 -12.83 -13.32
CA ASN A 93 4.34 -12.35 -14.58
C ASN A 93 5.38 -11.24 -14.42
N PHE A 94 5.90 -11.01 -13.21
CA PHE A 94 6.90 -9.98 -12.98
C PHE A 94 8.21 -10.32 -13.72
N THR A 95 8.61 -9.44 -14.65
CA THR A 95 9.76 -9.71 -15.53
C THR A 95 11.10 -9.24 -14.97
N GLY A 96 11.10 -8.38 -13.94
CA GLY A 96 12.33 -7.80 -13.38
C GLY A 96 13.08 -6.90 -14.37
N ARG A 97 14.34 -6.59 -14.05
CA ARG A 97 15.28 -5.94 -15.00
C ARG A 97 16.02 -7.03 -15.75
N LYS A 98 15.96 -7.01 -17.09
CA LYS A 98 16.90 -7.73 -17.95
C LYS A 98 18.24 -7.01 -18.00
#